data_AF-G2XTZ8-F1
#
_entry.id   AF-G2XTZ8-F1
#
_cell.length_a   1.000
_cell.length_b   1.000
_cell.length_c   1.000
_cell.angle_alpha   90.00
_cell.angle_beta   90.00
_cell.angle_gamma   90.00
#
_symmetry.space_group_name_H-M   'P 1'
#
loop_
_entity.id
_entity.type
_entity.pdbx_description
1 polymer ?
#
loop_
_entity_poly.entity_id
_entity_poly.type
_entity_poly.pdbx_seq_one_letter_code
_entity_poly.pdbx_strand_id
1 'polypeptide(L)'
;MYLSQLIISASFLAAVALAAPLDSRGTSTSPANAKVTLAAAFTSGAGNKEPNSTISAGVGKGADTYTCYSGGWQSFPSSSKWVSFDAMWNKSTTYLKESCANTGAFGSGDSSAQIDNMYNSILSVASASFVDPRFIYATILQESSGCVNIDTSKNPDPSQPDNPGLMQSVAGVKFVGNSASASAQAASIRQMIVDGTQGTTKGDGLVQCINQYGNIYEAARCYNSGQVNKSNMNDAEGATPSYVTDIANRMTGWLDAPQKFSSCKK
;
A
#
# COMPACT_ATOMS: atom_id res chain seq x y z
N MET A 1 63.91 50.18 21.18
CA MET A 1 62.57 50.69 21.54
C MET A 1 61.89 51.10 20.24
N TYR A 2 60.79 50.53 19.76
CA TYR A 2 59.85 49.57 20.32
C TYR A 2 59.33 48.64 19.22
N LEU A 3 59.02 47.43 19.64
CA LEU A 3 58.59 46.27 18.87
C LEU A 3 57.16 46.41 18.33
N SER A 4 56.95 45.91 17.12
CA SER A 4 55.68 45.56 16.50
C SER A 4 54.81 44.67 17.38
N GLN A 5 53.49 44.95 17.44
CA GLN A 5 52.46 43.92 17.58
C GLN A 5 51.21 44.30 16.78
N LEU A 6 50.92 43.52 15.74
CA LEU A 6 49.63 43.43 15.08
C LEU A 6 48.65 42.74 16.06
N ILE A 7 47.54 43.41 16.40
CA ILE A 7 46.40 42.76 17.07
C ILE A 7 45.36 42.47 16.00
N ILE A 8 45.19 41.19 15.67
CA ILE A 8 44.06 40.69 14.89
C ILE A 8 42.89 40.50 15.86
N SER A 9 41.96 41.45 15.87
CA SER A 9 40.68 41.31 16.58
C SER A 9 39.70 40.54 15.68
N ALA A 10 39.39 39.31 16.08
CA ALA A 10 38.33 38.50 15.48
C ALA A 10 36.96 39.05 15.85
N SER A 11 36.26 39.62 14.88
CA SER A 11 34.86 40.05 15.02
C SER A 11 33.94 38.84 14.94
N PHE A 12 33.31 38.47 16.05
CA PHE A 12 32.21 37.51 16.07
C PHE A 12 31.01 38.11 15.33
N LEU A 13 30.66 37.56 14.16
CA LEU A 13 29.35 37.81 13.56
C LEU A 13 28.29 37.03 14.34
N ALA A 14 27.50 37.74 15.15
CA ALA A 14 26.24 37.23 15.67
C ALA A 14 25.22 37.21 14.52
N ALA A 15 24.95 36.02 13.98
CA ALA A 15 23.85 35.81 13.05
C ALA A 15 22.53 35.92 13.83
N VAL A 16 21.83 37.04 13.66
CA VAL A 16 20.43 37.16 14.06
C VAL A 16 19.61 36.30 13.12
N ALA A 17 19.28 35.08 13.56
CA ALA A 17 18.29 34.26 12.89
C ALA A 17 16.93 34.95 13.04
N LEU A 18 16.44 35.57 11.97
CA LEU A 18 15.03 35.91 11.83
C LEU A 18 14.25 34.59 11.85
N ALA A 19 13.72 34.23 13.01
CA ALA A 19 12.71 33.20 13.14
C ALA A 19 11.47 33.67 12.35
N ALA A 20 11.35 33.22 11.10
CA ALA A 20 10.08 33.22 10.42
C ALA A 20 9.10 32.38 11.26
N PRO A 21 7.86 32.84 11.46
CA PRO A 21 6.91 32.15 12.31
C PRO A 21 6.73 30.72 11.81
N LEU A 22 6.82 29.76 12.74
CA LEU A 22 6.32 28.40 12.56
C LEU A 22 4.92 28.53 11.97
N ASP A 23 4.82 28.20 10.68
CA ASP A 23 3.58 28.23 9.97
C ASP A 23 2.67 27.20 10.64
N SER A 24 1.68 27.75 11.34
CA SER A 24 0.56 27.09 12.00
C SER A 24 -0.37 26.47 10.93
N ARG A 25 0.18 25.58 10.10
CA ARG A 25 -0.60 24.70 9.23
C ARG A 25 -1.06 23.51 10.07
N GLY A 26 -2.24 23.68 10.64
CA GLY A 26 -2.97 22.62 11.34
C GLY A 26 -3.07 21.34 10.51
N THR A 27 -3.12 20.22 11.22
CA THR A 27 -3.71 18.92 10.83
C THR A 27 -3.98 18.80 9.32
N SER A 28 -2.92 18.57 8.55
CA SER A 28 -3.00 18.33 7.11
C SER A 28 -3.85 17.08 6.86
N THR A 29 -5.06 17.29 6.35
CA THR A 29 -5.92 16.24 5.83
C THR A 29 -5.21 15.49 4.71
N SER A 30 -4.80 14.25 4.99
CA SER A 30 -4.68 13.19 3.99
C SER A 30 -5.89 13.25 3.03
N PRO A 31 -5.81 12.82 1.75
CA PRO A 31 -6.98 12.64 0.89
C PRO A 31 -7.89 11.49 1.39
N ALA A 32 -8.09 11.37 2.70
CA ALA A 32 -8.92 10.42 3.45
C ALA A 32 -10.41 10.37 3.05
N ASN A 33 -10.77 11.06 1.96
CA ASN A 33 -12.11 11.12 1.39
C ASN A 33 -12.13 10.82 -0.12
N ALA A 34 -11.00 10.48 -0.75
CA ALA A 34 -10.96 10.13 -2.16
C ALA A 34 -11.83 8.89 -2.41
N LYS A 35 -12.56 8.89 -3.53
CA LYS A 35 -13.46 7.81 -3.93
C LYS A 35 -13.28 7.44 -5.39
N VAL A 36 -13.57 6.18 -5.71
CA VAL A 36 -13.74 5.72 -7.09
C VAL A 36 -14.97 6.39 -7.67
N THR A 37 -14.81 7.02 -8.84
CA THR A 37 -15.84 7.77 -9.58
C THR A 37 -16.00 7.28 -11.01
N LEU A 38 -14.96 6.63 -11.57
CA LEU A 38 -15.00 6.14 -12.95
C LEU A 38 -16.02 5.00 -13.11
N ALA A 39 -17.00 5.17 -14.00
CA ALA A 39 -18.06 4.19 -14.23
C ALA A 39 -17.52 2.80 -14.62
N ALA A 40 -16.48 2.75 -15.46
CA ALA A 40 -15.86 1.50 -15.90
C ALA A 40 -15.29 0.67 -14.74
N ALA A 41 -14.86 1.32 -13.65
CA ALA A 41 -14.37 0.63 -12.45
C ALA A 41 -15.44 -0.22 -11.79
N PHE A 42 -16.69 0.24 -11.76
CA PHE A 42 -17.80 -0.52 -11.18
C PHE A 42 -18.20 -1.71 -12.06
N THR A 43 -18.04 -1.60 -13.37
CA THR A 43 -18.27 -2.71 -14.31
C THR A 43 -17.17 -3.77 -14.23
N SER A 44 -15.91 -3.36 -14.09
CA SER A 44 -14.77 -4.30 -14.00
C SER A 44 -14.67 -4.98 -12.64
N GLY A 45 -15.30 -4.42 -11.61
CA GLY A 45 -15.22 -4.86 -10.22
C GLY A 45 -14.11 -4.19 -9.41
N ALA A 46 -13.34 -3.26 -9.99
CA ALA A 46 -12.36 -2.46 -9.24
C ALA A 46 -13.04 -1.50 -8.25
N GLY A 47 -14.17 -0.93 -8.66
CA GLY A 47 -15.03 -0.11 -7.82
C GLY A 47 -16.20 -0.91 -7.23
N ASN A 48 -16.49 -0.70 -5.96
CA ASN A 48 -17.61 -1.33 -5.27
C ASN A 48 -18.32 -0.33 -4.33
N LYS A 49 -19.58 0.02 -4.65
CA LYS A 49 -20.40 0.90 -3.80
C LYS A 49 -20.96 0.20 -2.57
N GLU A 50 -21.01 -1.13 -2.60
CA GLU A 50 -21.53 -1.98 -1.53
C GLU A 50 -20.47 -3.02 -1.13
N PRO A 51 -19.34 -2.64 -0.50
CA PRO A 51 -18.24 -3.58 -0.20
C PRO A 51 -18.67 -4.85 0.54
N ASN A 52 -19.67 -4.73 1.41
CA ASN A 52 -20.25 -5.87 2.13
C ASN A 52 -20.78 -6.98 1.21
N SER A 53 -21.15 -6.65 -0.04
CA SER A 53 -21.57 -7.64 -1.05
C SER A 53 -20.48 -8.65 -1.41
N THR A 54 -19.20 -8.30 -1.22
CA THR A 54 -18.04 -9.14 -1.59
C THR A 54 -17.45 -9.94 -0.42
N ILE A 55 -17.99 -9.76 0.78
CA ILE A 55 -17.54 -10.46 1.99
C ILE A 55 -17.64 -11.98 1.80
N SER A 56 -18.83 -12.45 1.45
CA SER A 56 -19.09 -13.89 1.23
C SER A 56 -19.30 -14.26 -0.25
N ALA A 57 -19.47 -13.28 -1.16
CA ALA A 57 -19.65 -13.55 -2.58
C ALA A 57 -18.32 -13.70 -3.33
N GLY A 58 -18.22 -14.71 -4.19
CA GLY A 58 -17.04 -15.02 -4.99
C GLY A 58 -17.06 -16.47 -5.46
N VAL A 59 -15.99 -16.94 -6.13
CA VAL A 59 -15.90 -18.34 -6.62
C VAL A 59 -15.50 -19.36 -5.54
N GLY A 60 -15.82 -19.08 -4.27
CA GLY A 60 -15.38 -19.87 -3.13
C GLY A 60 -13.92 -19.61 -2.76
N LYS A 61 -13.19 -20.66 -2.34
CA LYS A 61 -11.80 -20.56 -1.83
C LYS A 61 -10.74 -20.34 -2.91
N GLY A 62 -11.10 -20.50 -4.19
CA GLY A 62 -10.13 -20.43 -5.29
C GLY A 62 -9.11 -21.57 -5.25
N ALA A 63 -7.94 -21.35 -5.85
CA ALA A 63 -6.88 -22.35 -5.93
C ALA A 63 -5.57 -21.79 -5.36
N ASP A 64 -4.89 -22.58 -4.52
CA ASP A 64 -3.53 -22.26 -4.09
C ASP A 64 -2.52 -22.64 -5.17
N THR A 65 -2.51 -21.88 -6.25
CA THR A 65 -1.67 -22.15 -7.43
C THR A 65 -1.20 -20.84 -8.02
N TYR A 66 0.03 -20.83 -8.55
CA TYR A 66 0.56 -19.69 -9.27
C TYR A 66 0.35 -19.84 -10.79
N THR A 67 -0.50 -19.00 -11.35
CA THR A 67 -0.81 -18.92 -12.78
C THR A 67 -0.01 -17.79 -13.43
N CYS A 68 0.62 -18.07 -14.57
CA CYS A 68 1.31 -17.06 -15.36
C CYS A 68 0.31 -16.26 -16.21
N TYR A 69 0.11 -14.99 -15.88
CA TYR A 69 -0.65 -14.04 -16.69
C TYR A 69 0.31 -13.12 -17.47
N SER A 70 -0.04 -12.71 -18.68
CA SER A 70 0.75 -11.80 -19.51
C SER A 70 -0.10 -11.05 -20.53
N GLY A 71 0.47 -10.01 -21.14
CA GLY A 71 -0.23 -9.11 -22.06
C GLY A 71 -0.98 -7.99 -21.35
N GLY A 72 -1.99 -7.44 -22.03
CA GLY A 72 -2.88 -6.42 -21.46
C GLY A 72 -3.83 -6.97 -20.39
N TRP A 73 -4.49 -6.06 -19.66
CA TRP A 73 -5.33 -6.44 -18.52
C TRP A 73 -6.47 -7.41 -18.86
N GLN A 74 -6.95 -7.44 -20.11
CA GLN A 74 -8.01 -8.34 -20.57
C GLN A 74 -7.60 -9.82 -20.52
N SER A 75 -6.30 -10.11 -20.49
CA SER A 75 -5.76 -11.47 -20.34
C SER A 75 -5.74 -11.95 -18.88
N PHE A 76 -6.09 -11.09 -17.94
CA PHE A 76 -6.14 -11.39 -16.51
C PHE A 76 -7.57 -11.75 -16.06
N PRO A 77 -7.75 -12.46 -14.93
CA PRO A 77 -9.05 -12.94 -14.49
C PRO A 77 -10.07 -11.81 -14.27
N SER A 78 -11.26 -11.91 -14.87
CA SER A 78 -12.33 -10.95 -14.55
C SER A 78 -12.85 -11.12 -13.12
N SER A 79 -13.59 -10.13 -12.62
CA SER A 79 -14.14 -10.15 -11.25
C SER A 79 -15.05 -11.33 -10.92
N SER A 80 -15.64 -11.97 -11.93
CA SER A 80 -16.40 -13.21 -11.76
C SER A 80 -15.54 -14.44 -11.45
N LYS A 81 -14.22 -14.32 -11.51
CA LYS A 81 -13.24 -15.36 -11.13
C LYS A 81 -12.59 -15.12 -9.78
N TRP A 82 -12.89 -13.99 -9.13
CA TRP A 82 -12.25 -13.65 -7.86
C TRP A 82 -12.91 -14.40 -6.69
N VAL A 83 -12.10 -14.74 -5.70
CA VAL A 83 -12.57 -15.32 -4.44
C VAL A 83 -13.36 -14.29 -3.64
N SER A 84 -14.05 -14.71 -2.58
CA SER A 84 -14.65 -13.77 -1.63
C SER A 84 -13.59 -13.18 -0.70
N PHE A 85 -13.87 -12.01 -0.11
CA PHE A 85 -12.97 -11.40 0.86
C PHE A 85 -12.73 -12.31 2.07
N ASP A 86 -13.77 -12.95 2.62
CA ASP A 86 -13.62 -13.89 3.73
C ASP A 86 -12.79 -15.13 3.35
N ALA A 87 -12.90 -15.61 2.11
CA ALA A 87 -12.09 -16.75 1.67
C ALA A 87 -10.60 -16.38 1.63
N MET A 88 -10.29 -15.18 1.12
CA MET A 88 -8.94 -14.64 1.08
C MET A 88 -8.39 -14.40 2.49
N TRP A 89 -9.18 -13.77 3.36
CA TRP A 89 -8.80 -13.45 4.74
C TRP A 89 -8.59 -14.70 5.61
N ASN A 90 -9.56 -15.61 5.60
CA ASN A 90 -9.49 -16.81 6.44
C ASN A 90 -8.27 -17.67 6.09
N LYS A 91 -7.90 -17.71 4.80
CA LYS A 91 -6.72 -18.45 4.34
C LYS A 91 -5.41 -17.88 4.89
N SER A 92 -5.31 -16.56 5.02
CA SER A 92 -4.08 -15.87 5.44
C SER A 92 -4.00 -15.59 6.94
N THR A 93 -5.07 -15.79 7.73
CA THR A 93 -5.06 -15.45 9.17
C THR A 93 -3.91 -16.08 9.97
N THR A 94 -3.54 -17.33 9.67
CA THR A 94 -2.38 -17.98 10.33
C THR A 94 -1.07 -17.34 9.87
N TYR A 95 -0.94 -17.07 8.57
CA TYR A 95 0.21 -16.40 7.98
C TYR A 95 0.45 -15.01 8.58
N LEU A 96 -0.61 -14.24 8.88
CA LEU A 96 -0.49 -12.92 9.51
C LEU A 96 0.16 -12.94 10.89
N LYS A 97 0.03 -14.04 11.64
CA LYS A 97 0.68 -14.18 12.96
C LYS A 97 2.20 -14.36 12.87
N GLU A 98 2.69 -14.66 11.67
CA GLU A 98 4.10 -14.90 11.34
C GLU A 98 4.64 -13.91 10.30
N SER A 99 3.80 -12.96 9.84
CA SER A 99 4.06 -12.07 8.71
C SER A 99 5.37 -11.30 8.85
N CYS A 100 5.57 -10.67 10.01
CA CYS A 100 6.73 -9.83 10.28
C CYS A 100 8.04 -10.62 10.32
N ALA A 101 8.03 -11.84 10.86
CA ALA A 101 9.20 -12.70 10.84
C ALA A 101 9.58 -13.09 9.39
N ASN A 102 8.57 -13.39 8.57
CA ASN A 102 8.77 -13.79 7.18
C ASN A 102 9.34 -12.66 6.30
N THR A 103 9.11 -11.40 6.67
CA THR A 103 9.69 -10.23 5.99
C THR A 103 11.00 -9.75 6.60
N GLY A 104 11.47 -10.37 7.69
CA GLY A 104 12.63 -9.91 8.46
C GLY A 104 12.39 -8.61 9.25
N ALA A 105 11.13 -8.20 9.39
CA ALA A 105 10.74 -7.03 10.17
C ALA A 105 10.75 -7.34 11.68
N PHE A 106 10.62 -6.31 12.51
CA PHE A 106 10.65 -6.50 13.96
C PHE A 106 9.41 -7.25 14.47
N GLY A 107 9.65 -8.38 15.16
CA GLY A 107 8.64 -9.18 15.83
C GLY A 107 8.30 -10.47 15.09
N SER A 108 7.57 -11.39 15.74
CA SER A 108 7.16 -12.64 15.12
C SER A 108 6.06 -12.44 14.06
N GLY A 109 5.16 -11.48 14.29
CA GLY A 109 4.02 -11.16 13.42
C GLY A 109 2.94 -10.40 14.18
N ASP A 110 1.74 -10.34 13.62
CA ASP A 110 0.66 -9.52 14.14
C ASP A 110 -0.11 -10.21 15.27
N SER A 111 -0.45 -9.47 16.32
CA SER A 111 -1.36 -9.95 17.37
C SER A 111 -2.80 -10.09 16.85
N SER A 112 -3.63 -10.90 17.52
CA SER A 112 -5.05 -11.04 17.16
C SER A 112 -5.78 -9.70 17.07
N ALA A 113 -5.52 -8.78 18.01
CA ALA A 113 -6.12 -7.44 17.98
C ALA A 113 -5.68 -6.61 16.77
N GLN A 114 -4.41 -6.73 16.34
CA GLN A 114 -3.90 -6.03 15.15
C GLN A 114 -4.50 -6.61 13.87
N ILE A 115 -4.63 -7.93 13.79
CA ILE A 115 -5.31 -8.65 12.70
C ILE A 115 -6.77 -8.19 12.59
N ASP A 116 -7.51 -8.18 13.71
CA ASP A 116 -8.91 -7.73 13.73
C ASP A 116 -9.05 -6.25 13.34
N ASN A 117 -8.15 -5.40 13.83
CA ASN A 117 -8.12 -3.97 13.45
C ASN A 117 -7.86 -3.80 11.94
N MET A 118 -7.00 -4.61 11.35
CA MET A 118 -6.73 -4.58 9.91
C MET A 118 -7.96 -5.02 9.10
N TYR A 119 -8.63 -6.13 9.46
CA TYR A 119 -9.87 -6.58 8.82
C TYR A 119 -10.93 -5.47 8.80
N ASN A 120 -11.20 -4.91 9.98
CA ASN A 120 -12.21 -3.87 10.14
C ASN A 120 -11.84 -2.59 9.38
N SER A 121 -10.56 -2.23 9.36
CA SER A 121 -10.07 -1.06 8.64
C SER A 121 -10.20 -1.23 7.12
N ILE A 122 -9.91 -2.40 6.57
CA ILE A 122 -10.08 -2.69 5.14
C ILE A 122 -11.54 -2.47 4.74
N LEU A 123 -12.50 -3.06 5.48
CA LEU A 123 -13.92 -2.92 5.16
C LEU A 123 -14.42 -1.47 5.32
N SER A 124 -13.95 -0.77 6.36
CA SER A 124 -14.29 0.64 6.59
C SER A 124 -13.77 1.54 5.46
N VAL A 125 -12.50 1.35 5.05
CA VAL A 125 -11.87 2.16 4.01
C VAL A 125 -12.42 1.80 2.63
N ALA A 126 -12.70 0.53 2.34
CA ALA A 126 -13.42 0.11 1.15
C ALA A 126 -14.78 0.83 1.03
N SER A 127 -15.53 0.90 2.12
CA SER A 127 -16.84 1.59 2.16
C SER A 127 -16.70 3.09 1.93
N ALA A 128 -15.66 3.72 2.48
CA ALA A 128 -15.42 5.14 2.30
C ALA A 128 -14.98 5.49 0.87
N SER A 129 -14.13 4.65 0.28
CA SER A 129 -13.42 4.92 -0.99
C SER A 129 -14.06 4.28 -2.22
N PHE A 130 -15.00 3.35 -2.03
CA PHE A 130 -15.55 2.49 -3.07
C PHE A 130 -14.53 1.61 -3.81
N VAL A 131 -13.39 1.30 -3.19
CA VAL A 131 -12.45 0.29 -3.71
C VAL A 131 -12.89 -1.11 -3.26
N ASP A 132 -12.78 -2.11 -4.12
CA ASP A 132 -13.07 -3.50 -3.74
C ASP A 132 -12.15 -3.95 -2.57
N PRO A 133 -12.70 -4.45 -1.44
CA PRO A 133 -11.90 -4.79 -0.27
C PRO A 133 -10.90 -5.92 -0.52
N ARG A 134 -11.15 -6.80 -1.49
CA ARG A 134 -10.21 -7.85 -1.89
C ARG A 134 -8.97 -7.26 -2.53
N PHE A 135 -9.13 -6.19 -3.32
CA PHE A 135 -7.98 -5.52 -3.94
C PHE A 135 -7.14 -4.77 -2.91
N ILE A 136 -7.77 -4.07 -1.95
CA ILE A 136 -7.05 -3.45 -0.82
C ILE A 136 -6.22 -4.51 -0.10
N TYR A 137 -6.81 -5.67 0.20
CA TYR A 137 -6.11 -6.72 0.91
C TYR A 137 -5.01 -7.40 0.07
N ALA A 138 -5.22 -7.57 -1.23
CA ALA A 138 -4.20 -8.10 -2.14
C ALA A 138 -2.97 -7.20 -2.18
N THR A 139 -3.17 -5.89 -2.19
CA THR A 139 -2.09 -4.90 -2.11
C THR A 139 -1.37 -4.98 -0.76
N ILE A 140 -2.09 -5.08 0.37
CA ILE A 140 -1.45 -5.26 1.70
C ILE A 140 -0.53 -6.49 1.72
N LEU A 141 -1.03 -7.64 1.23
CA LEU A 141 -0.23 -8.87 1.15
C LEU A 141 0.94 -8.77 0.17
N GLN A 142 0.84 -7.91 -0.85
CA GLN A 142 1.92 -7.68 -1.81
C GLN A 142 3.01 -6.75 -1.27
N GLU A 143 2.63 -5.74 -0.50
CA GLU A 143 3.54 -4.69 -0.03
C GLU A 143 4.22 -5.02 1.30
N SER A 144 3.53 -5.75 2.19
CA SER A 144 4.02 -5.97 3.56
C SER A 144 3.84 -7.40 4.07
N SER A 145 3.32 -8.31 3.25
CA SER A 145 2.85 -9.62 3.72
C SER A 145 1.80 -9.50 4.86
N GLY A 146 1.18 -8.33 5.02
CA GLY A 146 0.27 -8.02 6.12
C GLY A 146 0.93 -7.60 7.44
N CYS A 147 2.26 -7.56 7.54
CA CYS A 147 2.95 -7.14 8.75
C CYS A 147 2.70 -5.66 9.06
N VAL A 148 2.02 -5.36 10.18
CA VAL A 148 1.74 -3.96 10.55
C VAL A 148 3.02 -3.18 10.84
N ASN A 149 4.07 -3.87 11.28
CA ASN A 149 5.34 -3.29 11.69
C ASN A 149 6.45 -3.43 10.63
N ILE A 150 6.07 -3.54 9.36
CA ILE A 150 6.99 -3.67 8.23
C ILE A 150 7.96 -2.48 8.17
N ASP A 151 9.20 -2.76 7.75
CA ASP A 151 10.18 -1.70 7.51
C ASP A 151 9.75 -0.80 6.34
N THR A 152 10.16 0.46 6.42
CA THR A 152 9.90 1.46 5.38
C THR A 152 10.74 1.19 4.14
N SER A 153 10.09 1.01 2.99
CA SER A 153 10.78 1.01 1.71
C SER A 153 11.39 2.38 1.42
N LYS A 154 12.72 2.41 1.24
CA LYS A 154 13.48 3.63 0.97
C LYS A 154 13.47 3.99 -0.49
N ASN A 155 13.22 5.26 -0.81
CA ASN A 155 13.37 5.73 -2.18
C ASN A 155 14.86 5.92 -2.51
N PRO A 156 15.33 5.42 -3.68
CA PRO A 156 16.72 5.59 -4.08
C PRO A 156 17.04 7.04 -4.45
N ASP A 157 16.03 7.81 -4.86
CA ASP A 157 16.12 9.27 -5.00
C ASP A 157 15.79 9.93 -3.65
N PRO A 158 16.77 10.52 -2.95
CA PRO A 158 16.56 11.13 -1.64
C PRO A 158 15.69 12.40 -1.69
N SER A 159 15.37 12.92 -2.87
CA SER A 159 14.42 14.03 -3.03
C SER A 159 12.95 13.57 -2.98
N GLN A 160 12.70 12.27 -3.10
CA GLN A 160 11.38 11.66 -3.00
C GLN A 160 11.12 11.15 -1.58
N PRO A 161 9.89 11.27 -1.06
CA PRO A 161 9.55 10.79 0.27
C PRO A 161 9.54 9.27 0.31
N ASP A 162 10.00 8.66 1.40
CA ASP A 162 9.93 7.21 1.58
C ASP A 162 8.51 6.65 1.61
N ASN A 163 8.41 5.33 1.51
CA ASN A 163 7.16 4.58 1.42
C ASN A 163 7.02 3.72 2.70
N PRO A 164 6.25 4.12 3.73
CA PRO A 164 6.06 3.29 4.92
C PRO A 164 4.70 2.57 4.97
N GLY A 165 4.58 1.67 5.95
CA GLY A 165 3.31 1.11 6.43
C GLY A 165 2.81 -0.10 5.63
N LEU A 166 1.63 -0.61 6.02
CA LEU A 166 1.04 -1.84 5.47
C LEU A 166 0.95 -1.90 3.94
N MET A 167 0.76 -0.75 3.30
CA MET A 167 0.64 -0.63 1.86
C MET A 167 1.84 0.10 1.22
N GLN A 168 2.93 0.32 1.97
CA GLN A 168 4.16 0.99 1.51
C GLN A 168 3.85 2.26 0.70
N SER A 169 3.04 3.15 1.30
CA SER A 169 2.44 4.27 0.57
C SER A 169 3.36 5.49 0.59
N VAL A 170 3.46 6.19 -0.54
CA VAL A 170 4.34 7.38 -0.68
C VAL A 170 4.02 8.42 0.39
N ALA A 171 5.00 8.73 1.25
CA ALA A 171 4.85 9.63 2.39
C ALA A 171 3.70 9.26 3.37
N GLY A 172 3.36 7.98 3.45
CA GLY A 172 2.34 7.48 4.38
C GLY A 172 2.79 7.51 5.84
N VAL A 173 1.91 7.04 6.72
CA VAL A 173 2.27 6.79 8.13
C VAL A 173 2.83 5.38 8.34
N LYS A 174 3.44 5.16 9.50
CA LYS A 174 3.88 3.85 9.99
C LYS A 174 3.09 3.43 11.23
N PHE A 175 3.18 2.15 11.58
CA PHE A 175 2.66 1.65 12.84
C PHE A 175 3.34 2.32 14.04
N VAL A 176 2.56 2.64 15.07
CA VAL A 176 3.02 3.37 16.26
C VAL A 176 3.81 2.51 17.25
N GLY A 177 3.86 1.19 17.02
CA GLY A 177 4.59 0.24 17.85
C GLY A 177 3.75 -0.37 18.98
N ASN A 178 4.22 -1.51 19.48
CA ASN A 178 3.49 -2.33 20.46
C ASN A 178 3.40 -1.70 21.87
N SER A 179 4.21 -0.68 22.16
CA SER A 179 4.16 0.05 23.43
C SER A 179 3.06 1.13 23.47
N ALA A 180 2.47 1.48 22.32
CA ALA A 180 1.37 2.43 22.25
C ALA A 180 0.05 1.84 22.76
N SER A 181 -0.93 2.68 23.10
CA SER A 181 -2.25 2.21 23.50
C SER A 181 -2.94 1.43 22.39
N ALA A 182 -3.86 0.52 22.75
CA ALA A 182 -4.63 -0.25 21.77
C ALA A 182 -5.39 0.66 20.77
N SER A 183 -5.92 1.80 21.23
CA SER A 183 -6.59 2.78 20.37
C SER A 183 -5.63 3.47 19.40
N ALA A 184 -4.42 3.81 19.83
CA ALA A 184 -3.40 4.41 18.97
C ALA A 184 -2.90 3.39 17.91
N GLN A 185 -2.72 2.13 18.31
CA GLN A 185 -2.38 1.04 17.40
C GLN A 185 -3.46 0.89 16.32
N ALA A 186 -4.73 0.76 16.71
CA ALA A 186 -5.86 0.65 15.79
C ALA A 186 -5.95 1.85 14.83
N ALA A 187 -5.78 3.08 15.35
CA ALA A 187 -5.80 4.29 14.54
C ALA A 187 -4.66 4.32 13.50
N SER A 188 -3.45 3.90 13.89
CA SER A 188 -2.31 3.84 12.97
C SER A 188 -2.49 2.78 11.86
N ILE A 189 -3.04 1.61 12.20
CA ILE A 189 -3.37 0.56 11.22
C ILE A 189 -4.38 1.09 10.20
N ARG A 190 -5.45 1.72 10.68
CA ARG A 190 -6.45 2.35 9.81
C ARG A 190 -5.82 3.40 8.90
N GLN A 191 -4.96 4.26 9.44
CA GLN A 191 -4.35 5.34 8.67
C GLN A 191 -3.39 4.82 7.59
N MET A 192 -2.61 3.75 7.85
CA MET A 192 -1.79 3.10 6.81
C MET A 192 -2.63 2.60 5.64
N ILE A 193 -3.82 2.06 5.92
CA ILE A 193 -4.75 1.56 4.88
C ILE A 193 -5.43 2.72 4.15
N VAL A 194 -5.76 3.81 4.85
CA VAL A 194 -6.25 5.06 4.24
C VAL A 194 -5.21 5.62 3.26
N ASP A 195 -3.95 5.73 3.69
CA ASP A 195 -2.88 6.30 2.86
C ASP A 195 -2.65 5.50 1.58
N GLY A 196 -2.66 4.16 1.65
CA GLY A 196 -2.52 3.33 0.45
C GLY A 196 -3.77 3.27 -0.43
N THR A 197 -4.95 3.32 0.16
CA THR A 197 -6.19 3.22 -0.64
C THR A 197 -6.57 4.56 -1.26
N GLN A 198 -6.53 5.63 -0.47
CA GLN A 198 -7.02 6.95 -0.85
C GLN A 198 -5.91 7.93 -1.23
N GLY A 199 -4.65 7.54 -1.01
CA GLY A 199 -3.45 8.33 -1.32
C GLY A 199 -2.98 9.18 -0.16
N THR A 200 -1.90 9.91 -0.39
CA THR A 200 -1.39 10.95 0.51
C THR A 200 -1.38 12.30 -0.21
N THR A 201 -0.87 13.34 0.45
CA THR A 201 -0.63 14.63 -0.24
C THR A 201 0.56 14.58 -1.20
N LYS A 202 1.32 13.49 -1.20
CA LYS A 202 2.57 13.33 -1.96
C LYS A 202 2.55 12.19 -2.97
N GLY A 203 1.56 11.30 -2.92
CA GLY A 203 1.43 10.23 -3.89
C GLY A 203 0.03 9.66 -3.97
N ASP A 204 -0.23 9.04 -5.10
CA ASP A 204 -1.49 8.42 -5.44
C ASP A 204 -1.72 7.13 -4.65
N GLY A 205 -2.98 6.86 -4.31
CA GLY A 205 -3.44 5.58 -3.78
C GLY A 205 -4.18 4.78 -4.84
N LEU A 206 -4.76 3.66 -4.41
CA LEU A 206 -5.57 2.80 -5.29
C LEU A 206 -6.71 3.56 -5.98
N VAL A 207 -7.36 4.50 -5.29
CA VAL A 207 -8.47 5.29 -5.84
C VAL A 207 -8.05 6.06 -7.10
N GLN A 208 -6.90 6.73 -7.07
CA GLN A 208 -6.40 7.54 -8.18
C GLN A 208 -6.09 6.65 -9.38
N CYS A 209 -5.35 5.56 -9.14
CA CYS A 209 -5.04 4.58 -10.17
C CYS A 209 -6.31 3.92 -10.76
N ILE A 210 -7.31 3.58 -9.94
CA ILE A 210 -8.58 3.03 -10.42
C ILE A 210 -9.35 4.07 -11.24
N ASN A 211 -9.38 5.33 -10.81
CA ASN A 211 -10.05 6.40 -11.56
C ASN A 211 -9.38 6.70 -12.90
N GLN A 212 -8.08 6.40 -13.03
CA GLN A 212 -7.35 6.57 -14.28
C GLN A 212 -7.56 5.41 -15.26
N TYR A 213 -7.61 4.16 -14.78
CA TYR A 213 -7.58 2.98 -15.65
C TYR A 213 -8.86 2.12 -15.63
N GLY A 214 -9.67 2.20 -14.57
CA GLY A 214 -10.95 1.53 -14.48
C GLY A 214 -10.91 0.03 -14.25
N ASN A 215 -9.75 -0.57 -13.95
CA ASN A 215 -9.62 -1.99 -13.57
C ASN A 215 -8.45 -2.16 -12.59
N ILE A 216 -8.45 -3.27 -11.84
CA ILE A 216 -7.45 -3.51 -10.78
C ILE A 216 -6.04 -3.79 -11.32
N TYR A 217 -5.91 -4.27 -12.56
CA TYR A 217 -4.62 -4.75 -13.08
C TYR A 217 -3.74 -3.62 -13.56
N GLU A 218 -4.29 -2.72 -14.38
CA GLU A 218 -3.61 -1.46 -14.70
C GLU A 218 -3.46 -0.59 -13.44
N ALA A 219 -4.44 -0.59 -12.53
CA ALA A 219 -4.33 0.15 -11.27
C ALA A 219 -3.22 -0.40 -10.36
N ALA A 220 -3.02 -1.73 -10.30
CA ALA A 220 -1.94 -2.35 -9.55
C ALA A 220 -0.57 -1.96 -10.12
N ARG A 221 -0.42 -1.95 -11.45
CA ARG A 221 0.81 -1.47 -12.10
C ARG A 221 1.04 0.02 -11.80
N CYS A 222 0.01 0.85 -11.93
CA CYS A 222 0.05 2.27 -11.57
C CYS A 222 0.49 2.48 -10.11
N TYR A 223 -0.05 1.72 -9.16
CA TYR A 223 0.33 1.81 -7.75
C TYR A 223 1.81 1.43 -7.53
N ASN A 224 2.29 0.40 -8.25
CA ASN A 224 3.64 -0.12 -8.08
C ASN A 224 4.74 0.75 -8.74
N SER A 225 4.48 1.30 -9.93
CA SER A 225 5.51 2.00 -10.73
C SER A 225 5.14 3.43 -11.13
N GLY A 226 3.89 3.87 -10.93
CA GLY A 226 3.38 5.15 -11.43
C GLY A 226 3.20 5.22 -12.95
N GLN A 227 3.58 4.18 -13.70
CA GLN A 227 3.52 4.13 -15.17
C GLN A 227 2.97 2.78 -15.63
N VAL A 228 2.22 2.77 -16.74
CA VAL A 228 1.52 1.56 -17.22
C VAL A 228 1.70 1.37 -18.72
N ASN A 229 2.43 0.32 -19.12
CA ASN A 229 2.41 -0.21 -20.48
C ASN A 229 1.14 -1.06 -20.70
N LYS A 230 0.10 -0.47 -21.29
CA LYS A 230 -1.22 -1.13 -21.46
C LYS A 230 -1.19 -2.43 -22.26
N SER A 231 -0.15 -2.65 -23.08
CA SER A 231 0.00 -3.88 -23.86
C SER A 231 0.69 -5.01 -23.09
N ASN A 232 1.36 -4.70 -21.98
CA ASN A 232 2.12 -5.65 -21.19
C ASN A 232 2.16 -5.28 -19.69
N MET A 233 1.32 -5.94 -18.89
CA MET A 233 1.28 -5.73 -17.43
C MET A 233 2.52 -6.25 -16.67
N ASN A 234 3.33 -7.08 -17.32
CA ASN A 234 4.60 -7.58 -16.78
C ASN A 234 5.77 -6.65 -17.10
N ASP A 235 5.54 -5.60 -17.90
CA ASP A 235 6.49 -4.49 -17.99
C ASP A 235 6.54 -3.79 -16.65
N ALA A 236 7.73 -3.76 -16.07
CA ALA A 236 7.91 -3.34 -14.70
C ALA A 236 7.96 -1.81 -14.57
N GLU A 237 8.28 -1.11 -15.65
CA GLU A 237 8.47 0.35 -15.65
C GLU A 237 9.39 0.80 -14.50
N GLY A 238 10.46 0.04 -14.27
CA GLY A 238 11.44 0.29 -13.19
C GLY A 238 11.09 -0.28 -11.81
N ALA A 239 9.93 -0.94 -11.64
CA ALA A 239 9.49 -1.51 -10.37
C ALA A 239 9.47 -3.05 -10.38
N THR A 240 8.53 -3.69 -9.67
CA THR A 240 8.48 -5.17 -9.53
C THR A 240 7.77 -5.79 -10.75
N PRO A 241 8.45 -6.63 -11.56
CA PRO A 241 7.84 -7.20 -12.76
C PRO A 241 6.64 -8.10 -12.48
N SER A 242 6.67 -8.89 -11.41
CA SER A 242 5.62 -9.86 -11.07
C SER A 242 4.35 -9.25 -10.48
N TYR A 243 4.38 -7.97 -10.09
CA TYR A 243 3.38 -7.33 -9.23
C TYR A 243 1.93 -7.60 -9.66
N VAL A 244 1.60 -7.33 -10.93
CA VAL A 244 0.23 -7.50 -11.44
C VAL A 244 -0.18 -8.97 -11.50
N THR A 245 0.74 -9.86 -11.86
CA THR A 245 0.50 -11.31 -11.87
C THR A 245 0.30 -11.84 -10.45
N ASP A 246 1.06 -11.36 -9.47
CA ASP A 246 0.90 -11.74 -8.07
C ASP A 246 -0.44 -11.25 -7.50
N ILE A 247 -0.84 -10.01 -7.81
CA ILE A 247 -2.17 -9.49 -7.44
C ILE A 247 -3.26 -10.37 -8.04
N ALA A 248 -3.18 -10.70 -9.33
CA ALA A 248 -4.17 -11.55 -9.99
C ALA A 248 -4.29 -12.93 -9.34
N ASN A 249 -3.17 -13.53 -8.99
CA ASN A 249 -3.15 -14.83 -8.32
C ASN A 249 -3.77 -14.75 -6.91
N ARG A 250 -3.47 -13.71 -6.12
CA ARG A 250 -4.13 -13.49 -4.82
C ARG A 250 -5.65 -13.34 -4.96
N MET A 251 -6.09 -12.60 -5.98
CA MET A 251 -7.53 -12.44 -6.28
C MET A 251 -8.20 -13.77 -6.65
N THR A 252 -7.45 -14.77 -7.10
CA THR A 252 -7.95 -16.13 -7.39
C THR A 252 -7.61 -17.17 -6.30
N GLY A 253 -7.12 -16.73 -5.15
CA GLY A 253 -6.92 -17.57 -3.97
C GLY A 253 -5.50 -18.07 -3.73
N TRP A 254 -4.48 -17.57 -4.43
CA TRP A 254 -3.08 -17.91 -4.17
C TRP A 254 -2.56 -17.29 -2.85
N LEU A 255 -1.83 -18.07 -2.05
CA LEU A 255 -1.13 -17.58 -0.86
C LEU A 255 0.23 -18.27 -0.67
N ASP A 256 0.26 -19.60 -0.61
CA ASP A 256 1.43 -20.36 -0.11
C ASP A 256 2.19 -21.09 -1.21
N ALA A 257 1.52 -21.43 -2.32
CA ALA A 257 2.18 -22.11 -3.43
C ALA A 257 3.38 -21.28 -3.93
N PRO A 258 4.49 -21.93 -4.35
CA PRO A 258 5.68 -21.18 -4.78
C PRO A 258 5.36 -20.17 -5.87
N GLN A 259 5.84 -18.93 -5.69
CA GLN A 259 5.80 -17.91 -6.74
C GLN A 259 6.71 -18.37 -7.90
N LYS A 260 6.13 -18.56 -9.09
CA LYS A 260 6.86 -19.08 -10.28
C LYS A 260 6.97 -18.06 -11.40
N PHE A 261 6.95 -16.76 -11.08
CA PHE A 261 7.01 -15.68 -12.08
C PHE A 261 8.24 -15.78 -13.00
N SER A 262 9.40 -16.15 -12.44
CA SER A 262 10.64 -16.35 -13.20
C SER A 262 10.54 -17.43 -14.28
N SER A 263 9.59 -18.36 -14.14
CA SER A 263 9.31 -19.42 -15.10
C SER A 263 8.21 -19.06 -16.12
N CYS A 264 7.57 -17.90 -15.97
CA CYS A 264 6.55 -17.44 -16.90
C CYS A 264 7.16 -16.95 -18.22
N LYS A 265 6.48 -17.25 -19.33
CA LYS A 265 6.79 -16.60 -20.61
C LYS A 265 6.38 -15.13 -20.50
N LYS A 266 7.35 -14.24 -20.64
CA LYS A 266 7.18 -12.79 -20.55
C LYS A 266 6.73 -12.23 -21.90
#